data_AF-A0A1J4JG66-F1
#
_entry.id   AF-A0A1J4JG66-F1
#
_cell.length_a   1.000
_cell.length_b   1.000
_cell.length_c   1.000
_cell.angle_alpha   90.00
_cell.angle_beta   90.00
_cell.angle_gamma   90.00
#
_symmetry.space_group_name_H-M   'P 1'
#
loop_
_entity.id
_entity.type
_entity.pdbx_description
1 polymer ?
#
loop_
_entity_poly.entity_id
_entity_poly.type
_entity_poly.pdbx_seq_one_letter_code
_entity_poly.pdbx_strand_id
1 'polypeptide(L)'
;MQRAHSINISSLSMIRRASIAVPQEVETFKKRVSSLSKEEKPDRCIHYFMKHFDSLSDSKLQTYGISSETARLVRHAWTFIDEYLSDMQKAIQIFQFLNSAIRIYLSAARTDQCFFKIIIRIAQTDDNDMIEAAIPFIQSALLKNELQKVFFSGQNLSSIWSNVFVKNINACLNLGPIFNSFASSYSITDVTVLLQLCEKVIEDLENNAVDPSSASSAFLFLGYMIRNTNTGDFLPSILERIREISLEVDNFQFFEPFIMAPTSDPPAIWSAIDSILADPQLPLELIESALLAIHNTGVPPSPEVFSFNSFIPRMFELDDNLQKKLFDVIGQSEKETKADFFYYVMPLSQSGINTEYLEKVSNGIIWGDFLLENIIQKFFIEPGLEEIQLCLVSDSHVFDIASDFIAQLPKFTPCATDLFNIFSELVLSGEETIEPLLKLMMMKADPSLYMNEIIANISMAYENDAIMNIYSEVCLNVLNFTEVFLQTENALESIPFFCEKSSGLDFLAALVVDGPIPKIDDFFSEHYHETTLNRLNREELTKLINGLSQNPQKRRLPQQQTIGSQSRLQNILRNTIINNQQHGFMRIPSLCPYIENIILETPVDQYIQSNYLIFTSFVRFHSNFCEKNVY
;
A
#
# COMPACT_ATOMS: atom_id res chain seq x y z
N MET A 1 -23.51 78.58 21.94
CA MET A 1 -24.95 78.24 21.89
C MET A 1 -25.02 76.72 21.69
N GLN A 2 -25.57 75.87 22.55
CA GLN A 2 -26.36 75.96 23.78
C GLN A 2 -25.90 74.85 24.75
N ARG A 3 -25.84 75.18 26.05
CA ARG A 3 -25.90 74.27 27.23
C ARG A 3 -27.30 73.62 27.28
N ALA A 4 -27.66 72.55 27.99
CA ALA A 4 -27.30 71.99 29.30
C ALA A 4 -27.93 70.55 29.34
N HIS A 5 -27.79 69.64 30.31
CA HIS A 5 -27.68 69.72 31.77
C HIS A 5 -27.02 68.45 32.33
N SER A 6 -26.28 68.67 33.41
CA SER A 6 -25.91 67.71 34.45
C SER A 6 -27.13 67.11 35.17
N ILE A 7 -27.10 65.81 35.45
CA ILE A 7 -27.61 65.27 36.72
C ILE A 7 -26.56 64.35 37.32
N ASN A 8 -26.12 64.76 38.50
CA ASN A 8 -25.24 64.08 39.41
C ASN A 8 -26.12 63.19 40.30
N ILE A 9 -25.88 61.88 40.35
CA ILE A 9 -26.30 61.04 41.48
C ILE A 9 -25.05 60.35 42.00
N SER A 10 -24.47 60.99 43.00
CA SER A 10 -23.60 60.39 43.98
C SER A 10 -24.32 59.28 44.74
N SER A 11 -23.54 58.25 45.07
CA SER A 11 -23.59 57.42 46.27
C SER A 11 -24.04 55.96 46.12
N LEU A 12 -23.15 55.11 46.65
CA LEU A 12 -23.39 53.79 47.26
C LEU A 12 -23.50 52.57 46.33
N SER A 13 -22.34 52.01 45.99
CA SER A 13 -22.03 50.66 46.48
C SER A 13 -20.52 50.51 46.70
N MET A 14 -20.12 50.76 47.96
CA MET A 14 -18.90 50.18 48.53
C MET A 14 -19.04 48.66 48.47
N ILE A 15 -18.59 48.05 47.38
CA ILE A 15 -18.07 46.69 47.47
C ILE A 15 -16.70 46.85 48.12
N ARG A 16 -16.67 46.65 49.44
CA ARG A 16 -15.43 46.43 50.19
C ARG A 16 -14.65 45.34 49.46
N ARG A 17 -13.66 45.72 48.65
CA ARG A 17 -12.52 44.85 48.38
C ARG A 17 -11.90 44.63 49.75
N ALA A 18 -12.13 43.46 50.34
CA ALA A 18 -11.33 43.01 51.46
C ALA A 18 -9.87 43.16 51.02
N SER A 19 -9.14 44.10 51.62
CA SER A 19 -7.71 44.19 51.47
C SER A 19 -7.17 42.87 51.99
N ILE A 20 -6.82 41.95 51.09
CA ILE A 20 -6.01 40.80 51.46
C ILE A 20 -4.79 41.41 52.13
N ALA A 21 -4.64 41.21 53.44
CA ALA A 21 -3.52 41.72 54.19
C ALA A 21 -2.26 41.14 53.55
N VAL A 22 -1.51 41.99 52.83
CA VAL A 22 -0.29 41.59 52.16
C VAL A 22 0.70 41.20 53.27
N PRO A 23 1.20 39.96 53.30
CA PRO A 23 2.12 39.54 54.35
C PRO A 23 3.35 40.44 54.40
N GLN A 24 3.88 40.69 55.59
CA GLN A 24 5.05 41.54 55.78
C GLN A 24 6.28 41.02 55.01
N GLU A 25 6.34 39.71 54.79
CA GLU A 25 7.36 39.03 53.98
C GLU A 25 7.34 39.52 52.52
N VAL A 26 6.16 39.80 51.97
CA VAL A 26 6.00 40.31 50.59
C VAL A 26 6.58 41.72 50.50
N GLU A 27 6.21 42.63 51.40
CA GLU A 27 6.77 43.99 51.42
C GLU A 27 8.29 43.98 51.63
N THR A 28 8.76 43.10 52.52
CA THR A 28 10.19 42.92 52.79
C THR A 28 10.93 42.43 51.54
N PHE A 29 10.38 41.46 50.82
CA PHE A 29 10.93 40.95 49.58
C PHE A 29 10.99 42.06 48.51
N LYS A 30 9.89 42.78 48.29
CA LYS A 30 9.84 43.89 47.34
C LYS A 30 10.88 44.95 47.64
N LYS A 31 11.02 45.34 48.90
CA LYS A 31 12.04 46.30 49.35
C LYS A 31 13.45 45.79 49.07
N ARG A 32 13.77 44.53 49.40
CA ARG A 32 15.09 43.92 49.16
C ARG A 32 15.45 43.90 47.67
N VAL A 33 14.51 43.47 46.82
CA VAL A 33 14.72 43.44 45.36
C VAL A 33 14.85 44.86 44.80
N SER A 34 14.10 45.83 45.33
CA SER A 34 14.19 47.22 44.90
C SER A 34 15.57 47.85 45.20
N SER A 35 16.17 47.50 46.34
CA SER A 35 17.48 47.97 46.78
C SER A 35 18.67 47.25 46.12
N LEU A 36 18.43 46.17 45.37
CA LEU A 36 19.50 45.41 44.73
C LEU A 36 20.20 46.25 43.65
N SER A 37 21.50 46.47 43.83
CA SER A 37 22.34 47.19 42.86
C SER A 37 22.71 46.31 41.66
N LYS A 38 23.16 46.90 40.56
CA LYS A 38 23.53 46.15 39.33
C LYS A 38 24.74 45.23 39.52
N GLU A 39 25.64 45.58 40.43
CA GLU A 39 26.89 44.85 40.70
C GLU A 39 26.74 43.81 41.81
N GLU A 40 25.63 43.84 42.55
CA GLU A 40 25.36 42.92 43.65
C GLU A 40 24.66 41.65 43.16
N LYS A 41 25.13 40.50 43.64
CA LYS A 41 24.51 39.20 43.36
C LYS A 41 23.11 39.10 44.00
N PRO A 42 22.15 38.50 43.29
CA PRO A 42 20.79 38.34 43.82
C PRO A 42 20.67 37.27 44.94
N ASP A 43 21.75 36.61 45.37
CA ASP A 43 21.75 35.46 46.31
C ASP A 43 20.90 35.70 47.56
N ARG A 44 21.05 36.86 48.20
CA ARG A 44 20.29 37.19 49.43
C ARG A 44 18.79 37.33 49.17
N CYS A 45 18.42 37.82 47.99
CA CYS A 45 17.03 37.94 47.57
C CYS A 45 16.46 36.59 47.16
N ILE A 46 17.23 35.78 46.43
CA ILE A 46 16.87 34.41 46.03
C ILE A 46 16.66 33.54 47.27
N HIS A 47 17.61 33.52 48.21
CA HIS A 47 17.46 32.74 49.44
C HIS A 47 16.24 33.16 50.27
N TYR A 48 15.97 34.48 50.33
CA TYR A 48 14.75 34.97 50.98
C TYR A 48 13.49 34.48 50.25
N PHE A 49 13.50 34.48 48.93
CA PHE A 49 12.39 33.97 48.13
C PHE A 49 12.16 32.48 48.39
N MET A 50 13.22 31.67 48.27
CA MET A 50 13.14 30.23 48.47
C MET A 50 12.63 29.87 49.86
N LYS A 51 13.07 30.59 50.88
CA LYS A 51 12.66 30.34 52.27
C LYS A 51 11.18 30.65 52.55
N HIS A 52 10.64 31.72 51.95
CA HIS A 52 9.33 32.26 52.35
C HIS A 52 8.21 32.03 51.34
N PHE A 53 8.54 31.76 50.07
CA PHE A 53 7.55 31.69 48.99
C PHE A 53 7.53 30.36 48.25
N ASP A 54 8.64 29.62 48.18
CA ASP A 54 8.74 28.42 47.35
C ASP A 54 7.70 27.33 47.70
N SER A 55 7.45 27.11 48.99
CA SER A 55 6.49 26.11 49.46
C SER A 55 5.01 26.53 49.32
N LEU A 56 4.72 27.76 48.90
CA LEU A 56 3.35 28.25 48.74
C LEU A 56 2.74 27.77 47.42
N SER A 57 1.42 27.63 47.35
CA SER A 57 0.73 27.26 46.10
C SER A 57 0.79 28.37 45.04
N ASP A 58 0.71 27.99 43.76
CA ASP A 58 0.75 28.91 42.61
C ASP A 58 -0.31 30.02 42.71
N SER A 59 -1.55 29.63 43.08
CA SER A 59 -2.65 30.56 43.28
C SER A 59 -2.32 31.62 44.32
N LYS A 60 -1.71 31.22 45.45
CA LYS A 60 -1.34 32.12 46.53
C LYS A 60 -0.21 33.05 46.13
N LEU A 61 0.81 32.54 45.44
CA LEU A 61 1.91 33.35 44.94
C LEU A 61 1.46 34.41 43.93
N GLN A 62 0.52 34.07 43.06
CA GLN A 62 -0.07 35.03 42.12
C GLN A 62 -0.82 36.16 42.84
N THR A 63 -1.56 35.86 43.93
CA THR A 63 -2.25 36.91 44.71
C THR A 63 -1.30 37.91 45.38
N TYR A 64 -0.04 37.53 45.63
CA TYR A 64 0.96 38.42 46.25
C TYR A 64 1.56 39.44 45.27
N GLY A 65 1.38 39.24 43.96
CA GLY A 65 1.83 40.20 42.95
C GLY A 65 3.34 40.49 43.02
N ILE A 66 4.16 39.45 43.21
CA ILE A 66 5.63 39.52 43.30
C ILE A 66 6.34 39.12 42.00
N SER A 67 5.58 38.89 40.92
CA SER A 67 6.11 38.45 39.63
C SER A 67 7.12 39.43 39.02
N SER A 68 6.91 40.73 39.21
CA SER A 68 7.80 41.78 38.68
C SER A 68 9.18 41.77 39.35
N GLU A 69 9.20 41.48 40.65
CA GLU A 69 10.40 41.37 41.47
C GLU A 69 11.16 40.09 41.12
N THR A 70 10.45 38.96 41.00
CA THR A 70 11.04 37.70 40.55
C THR A 70 11.63 37.85 39.14
N ALA A 71 10.93 38.50 38.21
CA ALA A 71 11.44 38.80 36.87
C ALA A 71 12.68 39.71 36.89
N ARG A 72 12.79 40.63 37.87
CA ARG A 72 14.02 41.39 38.08
C ARG A 72 15.15 40.49 38.58
N LEU A 73 14.89 39.58 39.51
CA LEU A 73 15.89 38.63 40.00
C LEU A 73 16.40 37.69 38.90
N VAL A 74 15.54 37.17 38.02
CA VAL A 74 15.95 36.37 36.85
C VAL A 74 16.93 37.15 35.95
N ARG A 75 16.63 38.41 35.67
CA ARG A 75 17.50 39.27 34.86
C ARG A 75 18.86 39.55 35.53
N HIS A 76 18.87 39.69 36.87
CA HIS A 76 20.12 39.80 37.61
C HIS A 76 20.89 38.46 37.61
N ALA A 77 20.21 37.34 37.81
CA ALA A 77 20.84 36.01 37.80
C ALA A 77 21.55 35.73 36.48
N TRP A 78 20.94 36.10 35.35
CA TRP A 78 21.58 36.02 34.03
C TRP A 78 22.93 36.76 33.98
N THR A 79 23.07 37.90 34.67
CA THR A 79 24.32 38.69 34.65
C THR A 79 25.48 37.94 35.34
N PHE A 80 25.18 37.00 36.23
CA PHE A 80 26.15 36.23 36.99
C PHE A 80 26.11 34.73 36.64
N ILE A 81 25.47 34.36 35.53
CA ILE A 81 25.17 32.95 35.21
C ILE A 81 26.44 32.10 35.10
N ASP A 82 27.51 32.62 34.51
CA ASP A 82 28.77 31.89 34.37
C ASP A 82 29.38 31.53 35.73
N GLU A 83 29.22 32.40 36.73
CA GLU A 83 29.71 32.11 38.07
C GLU A 83 28.85 31.06 38.77
N TYR A 84 27.52 31.11 38.57
CA TYR A 84 26.65 30.07 39.11
C TYR A 84 26.94 28.70 38.47
N LEU A 85 27.18 28.66 37.16
CA LEU A 85 27.49 27.42 36.43
C LEU A 85 28.91 26.90 36.69
N SER A 86 29.82 27.72 37.22
CA SER A 86 31.17 27.27 37.61
C SER A 86 31.20 26.38 38.86
N ASP A 87 30.10 26.27 39.60
CA ASP A 87 29.98 25.49 40.83
C ASP A 87 28.62 24.78 40.88
N MET A 88 28.65 23.44 40.97
CA MET A 88 27.44 22.63 40.92
C MET A 88 26.43 22.94 42.04
N GLN A 89 26.88 23.26 43.25
CA GLN A 89 25.97 23.60 44.35
C GLN A 89 25.29 24.94 44.11
N LYS A 90 26.04 25.92 43.59
CA LYS A 90 25.48 27.21 43.19
C LYS A 90 24.51 27.07 42.02
N ALA A 91 24.84 26.22 41.04
CA ALA A 91 23.99 25.91 39.90
C ALA A 91 22.64 25.32 40.34
N ILE A 92 22.66 24.30 41.21
CA ILE A 92 21.45 23.68 41.76
C ILE A 92 20.57 24.74 42.46
N GLN A 93 21.17 25.61 43.28
CA GLN A 93 20.41 26.67 43.97
C GLN A 93 19.75 27.64 42.98
N ILE A 94 20.45 28.04 41.91
CA ILE A 94 19.86 28.94 40.92
C ILE A 94 18.80 28.23 40.08
N PHE A 95 18.98 26.95 39.71
CA PHE A 95 17.98 26.18 38.96
C PHE A 95 16.70 25.97 39.78
N GLN A 96 16.82 25.67 41.08
CA GLN A 96 15.68 25.60 41.98
C GLN A 96 14.92 26.93 42.01
N PHE A 97 15.64 28.05 42.15
CA PHE A 97 15.02 29.37 42.10
C PHE A 97 14.33 29.66 40.77
N LEU A 98 14.98 29.36 39.64
CA LEU A 98 14.41 29.59 38.31
C LEU A 98 13.16 28.75 38.08
N ASN A 99 13.17 27.49 38.53
CA ASN A 99 12.01 26.61 38.51
C ASN A 99 10.86 27.18 39.35
N SER A 100 11.14 27.71 40.54
CA SER A 100 10.12 28.34 41.38
C SER A 100 9.63 29.68 40.81
N ALA A 101 10.51 30.43 40.17
CA ALA A 101 10.21 31.70 39.53
C ALA A 101 9.21 31.54 38.37
N ILE A 102 9.32 30.44 37.60
CA ILE A 102 8.46 30.18 36.44
C ILE A 102 6.98 29.98 36.82
N ARG A 103 6.69 29.59 38.07
CA ARG A 103 5.33 29.35 38.58
C ARG A 103 4.49 30.63 38.66
N ILE A 104 5.16 31.77 38.82
CA ILE A 104 4.56 33.12 38.84
C ILE A 104 5.02 33.99 37.67
N TYR A 105 5.52 33.36 36.62
CA TYR A 105 5.96 34.04 35.41
C TYR A 105 4.82 34.85 34.76
N LEU A 106 5.17 36.07 34.37
CA LEU A 106 4.39 36.90 33.45
C LEU A 106 5.31 37.30 32.30
N SER A 107 4.83 37.15 31.06
CA SER A 107 5.63 37.44 29.87
C SER A 107 6.07 38.90 29.83
N ALA A 108 7.36 39.07 29.57
CA ALA A 108 7.99 40.36 29.35
C ALA A 108 9.27 40.14 28.55
N ALA A 109 9.38 40.79 27.38
CA ALA A 109 10.44 40.53 26.40
C ALA A 109 11.86 40.41 26.99
N ARG A 110 12.24 41.30 27.93
CA ARG A 110 13.57 41.23 28.57
C ARG A 110 13.76 40.00 29.46
N THR A 111 12.73 39.59 30.18
CA THR A 111 12.76 38.42 31.06
C THR A 111 12.72 37.14 30.25
N ASP A 112 11.88 37.10 29.21
CA ASP A 112 11.74 35.97 28.29
C ASP A 112 13.09 35.65 27.62
N GLN A 113 13.77 36.69 27.14
CA GLN A 113 15.12 36.58 26.58
C GLN A 113 16.18 36.15 27.61
N CYS A 114 16.04 36.53 28.89
CA CYS A 114 16.94 36.05 29.93
C CYS A 114 16.74 34.55 30.21
N PHE A 115 15.50 34.07 30.27
CA PHE A 115 15.25 32.63 30.40
C PHE A 115 15.86 31.86 29.23
N PHE A 116 15.60 32.32 28.00
CA PHE A 116 16.19 31.73 26.79
C PHE A 116 17.72 31.64 26.90
N LYS A 117 18.37 32.77 27.19
CA LYS A 117 19.83 32.84 27.28
C LYS A 117 20.42 31.97 28.38
N ILE A 118 19.75 31.87 29.54
CA ILE A 118 20.15 30.95 30.61
C ILE A 118 20.12 29.50 30.10
N ILE A 119 19.04 29.09 29.42
CA ILE A 119 18.90 27.73 28.88
C ILE A 119 19.99 27.43 27.85
N ILE A 120 20.25 28.34 26.90
CA ILE A 120 21.34 28.16 25.94
C ILE A 120 22.70 28.10 26.64
N ARG A 121 22.91 28.88 27.70
CA ARG A 121 24.16 28.87 28.44
C ARG A 121 24.37 27.57 29.22
N ILE A 122 23.31 26.96 29.72
CA ILE A 122 23.33 25.62 30.33
C ILE A 122 23.67 24.58 29.26
N ALA A 123 23.04 24.62 28.08
CA ALA A 123 23.39 23.70 26.99
C ALA A 123 24.87 23.80 26.57
N GLN A 124 25.43 25.01 26.60
CA GLN A 124 26.85 25.26 26.30
C GLN A 124 27.83 24.76 27.37
N THR A 125 27.39 24.37 28.57
CA THR A 125 28.31 23.73 29.52
C THR A 125 28.69 22.33 29.05
N ASP A 126 27.82 21.70 28.27
CA ASP A 126 27.93 20.31 27.79
C ASP A 126 28.33 19.32 28.90
N ASP A 127 27.92 19.62 30.13
CA ASP A 127 28.22 18.85 31.34
C ASP A 127 26.95 18.12 31.76
N ASN A 128 27.04 16.79 31.82
CA ASN A 128 25.87 15.92 32.02
C ASN A 128 25.13 16.24 33.33
N ASP A 129 25.88 16.33 34.44
CA ASP A 129 25.29 16.58 35.76
C ASP A 129 24.63 17.97 35.82
N MET A 130 25.31 18.99 35.30
CA MET A 130 24.81 20.36 35.23
C MET A 130 23.49 20.44 34.44
N ILE A 131 23.44 19.77 33.30
CA ILE A 131 22.28 19.74 32.41
C ILE A 131 21.13 18.99 33.09
N GLU A 132 21.39 17.81 33.65
CA GLU A 132 20.38 17.02 34.38
C GLU A 132 19.77 17.82 35.54
N ALA A 133 20.58 18.55 36.30
CA ALA A 133 20.11 19.40 37.40
C ALA A 133 19.20 20.55 36.91
N ALA A 134 19.36 21.00 35.67
CA ALA A 134 18.56 22.07 35.09
C ALA A 134 17.25 21.59 34.45
N ILE A 135 17.09 20.29 34.16
CA ILE A 135 15.92 19.73 33.45
C ILE A 135 14.58 20.20 34.02
N PRO A 136 14.31 20.17 35.35
CA PRO A 136 13.02 20.58 35.89
C PRO A 136 12.65 22.03 35.56
N PHE A 137 13.64 22.92 35.59
CA PHE A 137 13.47 24.32 35.21
C PHE A 137 13.20 24.46 33.70
N ILE A 138 13.98 23.78 32.86
CA ILE A 138 13.86 23.87 31.39
C ILE A 138 12.49 23.36 30.94
N GLN A 139 12.04 22.22 31.46
CA GLN A 139 10.70 21.68 31.19
C GLN A 139 9.60 22.66 31.62
N SER A 140 9.73 23.23 32.82
CA SER A 140 8.75 24.19 33.33
C SER A 140 8.70 25.50 32.53
N ALA A 141 9.83 25.91 31.95
CA ALA A 141 9.90 27.05 31.02
C ALA A 141 9.23 26.71 29.69
N LEU A 142 9.52 25.54 29.11
CA LEU A 142 8.92 25.09 27.86
C LEU A 142 7.41 24.82 27.98
N LEU A 143 6.88 24.55 29.16
CA LEU A 143 5.42 24.48 29.39
C LEU A 143 4.70 25.84 29.24
N LYS A 144 5.42 26.97 29.13
CA LYS A 144 4.81 28.29 28.94
C LYS A 144 4.75 28.64 27.46
N ASN A 145 3.55 28.69 26.90
CA ASN A 145 3.31 29.03 25.48
C ASN A 145 4.00 30.35 25.04
N GLU A 146 4.01 31.37 25.91
CA GLU A 146 4.68 32.64 25.59
C GLU A 146 6.21 32.50 25.46
N LEU A 147 6.83 31.59 26.24
CA LEU A 147 8.25 31.30 26.08
C LEU A 147 8.52 30.43 24.87
N GLN A 148 7.66 29.45 24.55
CA GLN A 148 7.79 28.67 23.31
C GLN A 148 7.84 29.57 22.07
N LYS A 149 6.94 30.57 21.99
CA LYS A 149 6.94 31.56 20.88
C LYS A 149 8.27 32.31 20.76
N VAL A 150 8.89 32.65 21.89
CA VAL A 150 10.18 33.35 21.92
C VAL A 150 11.33 32.40 21.57
N PHE A 151 11.28 31.16 22.03
CA PHE A 151 12.36 30.18 21.86
C PHE A 151 12.38 29.63 20.43
N PHE A 152 11.22 29.29 19.89
CA PHE A 152 11.03 28.77 18.53
C PHE A 152 10.78 29.88 17.52
N SER A 153 11.58 30.95 17.58
CA SER A 153 11.54 32.01 16.57
C SER A 153 12.90 32.58 16.20
N GLY A 154 13.12 32.80 14.90
CA GLY A 154 14.28 33.51 14.34
C GLY A 154 15.61 33.04 14.94
N GLN A 155 16.39 33.98 15.47
CA GLN A 155 17.76 33.71 15.94
C GLN A 155 17.78 32.80 17.17
N ASN A 156 16.71 32.80 17.96
CA ASN A 156 16.61 31.93 19.12
C ASN A 156 16.45 30.47 18.68
N LEU A 157 15.68 30.22 17.62
CA LEU A 157 15.50 28.90 17.05
C LEU A 157 16.80 28.35 16.46
N SER A 158 17.52 29.15 15.67
CA SER A 158 18.84 28.75 15.15
C SER A 158 19.89 28.54 16.25
N SER A 159 19.78 29.28 17.36
CA SER A 159 20.64 29.08 18.54
C SER A 159 20.30 27.79 19.29
N ILE A 160 19.04 27.35 19.34
CA ILE A 160 18.67 26.04 19.88
C ILE A 160 19.29 24.95 19.03
N TRP A 161 19.09 24.99 17.71
CA TRP A 161 19.72 24.07 16.77
C TRP A 161 21.23 23.94 17.02
N SER A 162 21.95 25.07 16.99
CA SER A 162 23.40 25.06 17.16
C SER A 162 23.88 24.54 18.52
N ASN A 163 23.24 24.96 19.63
CA ASN A 163 23.79 24.71 20.98
C ASN A 163 23.18 23.48 21.66
N VAL A 164 22.01 23.02 21.23
CA VAL A 164 21.37 21.81 21.79
C VAL A 164 21.64 20.61 20.91
N PHE A 165 21.57 20.74 19.58
CA PHE A 165 21.57 19.58 18.69
C PHE A 165 22.88 19.36 17.92
N VAL A 166 23.65 20.41 17.66
CA VAL A 166 24.86 20.31 16.81
C VAL A 166 26.15 20.31 17.63
N LYS A 167 26.40 21.35 18.44
CA LYS A 167 27.73 21.58 19.04
C LYS A 167 28.04 20.81 20.31
N ASN A 168 27.01 20.39 21.05
CA ASN A 168 27.13 19.90 22.43
C ASN A 168 26.40 18.56 22.55
N ILE A 169 27.15 17.46 22.64
CA ILE A 169 26.62 16.10 22.55
C ILE A 169 25.78 15.76 23.81
N ASN A 170 26.27 16.10 25.00
CA ASN A 170 25.53 15.85 26.24
C ASN A 170 24.26 16.71 26.31
N ALA A 171 24.29 17.92 25.73
CA ALA A 171 23.09 18.72 25.56
C ALA A 171 22.08 18.06 24.63
N CYS A 172 22.52 17.47 23.51
CA CYS A 172 21.63 16.76 22.58
C CYS A 172 20.99 15.55 23.25
N LEU A 173 21.79 14.74 23.95
CA LEU A 173 21.33 13.54 24.65
C LEU A 173 20.29 13.85 25.73
N ASN A 174 20.50 14.90 26.53
CA ASN A 174 19.64 15.21 27.69
C ASN A 174 18.50 16.18 27.37
N LEU A 175 18.78 17.23 26.58
CA LEU A 175 17.80 18.27 26.27
C LEU A 175 17.09 18.03 24.94
N GLY A 176 17.70 17.32 23.99
CA GLY A 176 17.10 17.00 22.69
C GLY A 176 15.73 16.34 22.81
N PRO A 177 15.57 15.25 23.60
CA PRO A 177 14.25 14.63 23.82
C PRO A 177 13.20 15.58 24.41
N ILE A 178 13.62 16.50 25.28
CA ILE A 178 12.72 17.50 25.87
C ILE A 178 12.27 18.49 24.79
N PHE A 179 13.21 19.06 24.04
CA PHE A 179 12.89 19.99 22.96
C PHE A 179 12.04 19.33 21.87
N ASN A 180 12.33 18.08 21.49
CA ASN A 180 11.54 17.31 20.53
C ASN A 180 10.11 17.07 21.01
N SER A 181 9.91 16.76 22.29
CA SER A 181 8.58 16.59 22.89
C SER A 181 7.74 17.87 22.81
N PHE A 182 8.33 19.04 23.07
CA PHE A 182 7.60 20.31 22.95
C PHE A 182 7.42 20.74 21.48
N ALA A 183 8.44 20.51 20.64
CA ALA A 183 8.40 20.79 19.21
C ALA A 183 7.29 20.02 18.49
N SER A 184 7.06 18.76 18.87
CA SER A 184 6.02 17.89 18.28
C SER A 184 4.59 18.40 18.48
N SER A 185 4.37 19.32 19.43
CA SER A 185 3.07 19.96 19.67
C SER A 185 3.03 21.44 19.25
N TYR A 186 4.18 22.00 18.88
CA TYR A 186 4.29 23.37 18.39
C TYR A 186 4.04 23.43 16.87
N SER A 187 3.45 24.53 16.40
CA SER A 187 3.20 24.75 14.98
C SER A 187 3.69 26.13 14.55
N ILE A 188 4.57 26.13 13.55
CA ILE A 188 5.01 27.32 12.83
C ILE A 188 4.25 27.31 11.51
N THR A 189 3.70 28.46 11.13
CA THR A 189 2.96 28.67 9.86
C THR A 189 3.58 29.78 9.02
N ASP A 190 4.44 30.62 9.61
CA ASP A 190 5.12 31.71 8.94
C ASP A 190 6.57 31.32 8.64
N VAL A 191 6.88 31.15 7.35
CA VAL A 191 8.22 30.77 6.87
C VAL A 191 9.29 31.78 7.27
N THR A 192 8.96 33.05 7.48
CA THR A 192 9.94 34.08 7.87
C THR A 192 10.60 33.77 9.22
N VAL A 193 9.91 33.02 10.08
CA VAL A 193 10.41 32.57 11.39
C VAL A 193 11.50 31.50 11.24
N LEU A 194 11.49 30.75 10.14
CA LEU A 194 12.37 29.61 9.86
C LEU A 194 13.62 29.99 9.06
N LEU A 195 13.65 31.13 8.36
CA LEU A 195 14.75 31.48 7.44
C LEU A 195 16.15 31.32 8.06
N GLN A 196 16.35 31.87 9.26
CA GLN A 196 17.63 31.78 9.96
C GLN A 196 17.96 30.36 10.45
N LEU A 197 16.95 29.52 10.72
CA LEU A 197 17.17 28.11 11.02
C LEU A 197 17.60 27.39 9.74
N CYS A 198 16.88 27.58 8.63
CA CYS A 198 17.18 26.95 7.34
C CYS A 198 18.60 27.27 6.86
N GLU A 199 18.99 28.55 6.86
CA GLU A 199 20.35 28.98 6.53
C GLU A 199 21.39 28.29 7.41
N LYS A 200 21.11 28.20 8.73
CA LYS A 200 22.05 27.60 9.68
C LYS A 200 22.17 26.08 9.52
N VAL A 201 21.08 25.39 9.23
CA VAL A 201 21.07 23.94 8.98
C VAL A 201 21.91 23.62 7.73
N ILE A 202 21.73 24.38 6.65
CA ILE A 202 22.55 24.21 5.43
C ILE A 202 24.02 24.40 5.76
N GLU A 203 24.39 25.50 6.43
CA GLU A 203 25.77 25.78 6.82
C GLU A 203 26.37 24.65 7.67
N ASP A 204 25.63 24.15 8.67
CA ASP A 204 26.13 23.10 9.56
C ASP A 204 26.26 21.74 8.85
N LEU A 205 25.38 21.43 7.89
CA LEU A 205 25.46 20.21 7.08
C LEU A 205 26.59 20.26 6.05
N GLU A 206 26.78 21.39 5.37
CA GLU A 206 27.90 21.58 4.43
C GLU A 206 29.26 21.49 5.12
N ASN A 207 29.34 21.90 6.39
CA ASN A 207 30.56 21.85 7.19
C ASN A 207 30.74 20.53 7.95
N ASN A 208 29.86 19.53 7.77
CA ASN A 208 29.86 18.28 8.55
C ASN A 208 29.89 18.51 10.07
N ALA A 209 29.17 19.53 10.54
CA ALA A 209 29.14 19.89 11.95
C ALA A 209 28.17 19.04 12.77
N VAL A 210 27.20 18.38 12.13
CA VAL A 210 26.23 17.49 12.79
C VAL A 210 26.91 16.16 13.08
N ASP A 211 27.13 15.87 14.36
CA ASP A 211 27.66 14.58 14.79
C ASP A 211 26.65 13.44 14.52
N PRO A 212 27.06 12.28 14.00
CA PRO A 212 26.15 11.18 13.71
C PRO A 212 25.30 10.72 14.91
N SER A 213 25.88 10.71 16.11
CA SER A 213 25.16 10.34 17.35
C SER A 213 24.08 11.35 17.76
N SER A 214 24.13 12.56 17.20
CA SER A 214 23.13 13.61 17.42
C SER A 214 22.16 13.77 16.24
N ALA A 215 22.48 13.20 15.08
CA ALA A 215 21.79 13.43 13.81
C ALA A 215 20.30 13.08 13.88
N SER A 216 19.93 11.91 14.41
CA SER A 216 18.54 11.47 14.53
C SER A 216 17.69 12.46 15.33
N SER A 217 18.20 12.89 16.49
CA SER A 217 17.53 13.83 17.38
C SER A 217 17.45 15.24 16.78
N ALA A 218 18.52 15.68 16.10
CA ALA A 218 18.59 16.96 15.41
C ALA A 218 17.59 17.03 14.26
N PHE A 219 17.58 16.02 13.37
CA PHE A 219 16.65 15.98 12.25
C PHE A 219 15.20 15.83 12.68
N LEU A 220 14.94 15.13 13.79
CA LEU A 220 13.59 15.07 14.36
C LEU A 220 13.11 16.46 14.81
N PHE A 221 13.99 17.23 15.46
CA PHE A 221 13.70 18.61 15.84
C PHE A 221 13.43 19.49 14.62
N LEU A 222 14.31 19.41 13.62
CA LEU A 222 14.15 20.13 12.36
C LEU A 222 12.81 19.80 11.71
N GLY A 223 12.48 18.51 11.61
CA GLY A 223 11.23 18.02 11.03
C GLY A 223 10.03 18.65 11.72
N TYR A 224 9.98 18.64 13.05
CA TYR A 224 8.87 19.27 13.77
C TYR A 224 8.75 20.77 13.54
N MET A 225 9.85 21.48 13.32
CA MET A 225 9.82 22.91 13.01
C MET A 225 9.28 23.19 11.60
N ILE A 226 9.59 22.34 10.62
CA ILE A 226 9.21 22.56 9.21
C ILE A 226 7.90 21.88 8.79
N ARG A 227 7.41 20.87 9.52
CA ARG A 227 6.28 20.01 9.10
C ARG A 227 4.99 20.72 8.70
N ASN A 228 4.76 21.96 9.13
CA ASN A 228 3.53 22.72 8.87
C ASN A 228 3.76 23.96 8.00
N THR A 229 4.97 24.19 7.53
CA THR A 229 5.33 25.38 6.76
C THR A 229 6.00 24.98 5.46
N ASN A 230 5.54 25.54 4.34
CA ASN A 230 6.23 25.35 3.07
C ASN A 230 7.58 26.07 3.09
N THR A 231 8.66 25.29 3.11
CA THR A 231 10.04 25.79 3.15
C THR A 231 10.69 25.89 1.76
N GLY A 232 9.90 25.72 0.68
CA GLY A 232 10.40 25.71 -0.69
C GLY A 232 11.39 24.58 -0.92
N ASP A 233 12.53 24.90 -1.55
CA ASP A 233 13.58 23.93 -1.90
C ASP A 233 14.50 23.55 -0.71
N PHE A 234 14.28 24.12 0.48
CA PHE A 234 15.14 23.88 1.63
C PHE A 234 15.25 22.39 1.97
N LEU A 235 14.12 21.72 2.20
CA LEU A 235 14.13 20.31 2.58
C LEU A 235 14.74 19.44 1.46
N PRO A 236 14.35 19.54 0.18
CA PRO A 236 15.03 18.86 -0.93
C PRO A 236 16.55 19.09 -0.96
N SER A 237 17.01 20.32 -0.69
CA SER A 237 18.44 20.68 -0.77
C SER A 237 19.33 19.99 0.27
N ILE A 238 18.76 19.52 1.40
CA ILE A 238 19.53 18.87 2.46
C ILE A 238 19.48 17.34 2.41
N LEU A 239 18.57 16.74 1.63
CA LEU A 239 18.36 15.28 1.61
C LEU A 239 19.59 14.50 1.16
N GLU A 240 20.36 15.05 0.22
CA GLU A 240 21.59 14.42 -0.24
C GLU A 240 22.58 14.23 0.91
N ARG A 241 22.72 15.25 1.78
CA ARG A 241 23.60 15.16 2.95
C ARG A 241 23.09 14.18 3.99
N ILE A 242 21.76 14.09 4.16
CA ILE A 242 21.13 13.12 5.07
C ILE A 242 21.37 11.69 4.57
N ARG A 243 21.30 11.47 3.25
CA ARG A 243 21.65 10.19 2.64
C ARG A 243 23.11 9.81 2.90
N GLU A 244 24.04 10.75 2.79
CA GLU A 244 25.46 10.46 3.02
C GLU A 244 25.78 9.96 4.45
N ILE A 245 25.01 10.40 5.45
CA ILE A 245 25.22 10.00 6.85
C ILE A 245 24.23 8.94 7.34
N SER A 246 23.38 8.41 6.46
CA SER A 246 22.24 7.55 6.84
C SER A 246 22.65 6.24 7.52
N LEU A 247 23.85 5.74 7.25
CA LEU A 247 24.39 4.53 7.87
C LEU A 247 24.90 4.77 9.30
N GLU A 248 25.08 6.03 9.70
CA GLU A 248 25.69 6.42 10.97
C GLU A 248 24.68 6.97 11.98
N VAL A 249 23.40 7.10 11.60
CA VAL A 249 22.34 7.60 12.48
C VAL A 249 21.77 6.49 13.38
N ASP A 250 21.22 6.88 14.53
CA ASP A 250 20.60 5.92 15.47
C ASP A 250 19.23 5.38 14.99
N ASN A 251 18.43 6.19 14.29
CA ASN A 251 17.09 5.83 13.79
C ASN A 251 16.56 6.86 12.79
N PHE A 252 15.53 6.48 12.03
CA PHE A 252 14.87 7.31 11.03
C PHE A 252 13.51 7.91 11.45
N GLN A 253 13.24 8.07 12.75
CA GLN A 253 11.96 8.65 13.21
C GLN A 253 11.70 10.06 12.64
N PHE A 254 12.75 10.79 12.26
CA PHE A 254 12.65 12.09 11.62
C PHE A 254 12.02 12.06 10.22
N PHE A 255 11.92 10.90 9.56
CA PHE A 255 11.17 10.78 8.30
C PHE A 255 9.68 11.11 8.49
N GLU A 256 9.08 10.80 9.64
CA GLU A 256 7.66 11.06 9.89
C GLU A 256 7.31 12.56 9.68
N PRO A 257 7.93 13.51 10.41
CA PRO A 257 7.65 14.92 10.16
C PRO A 257 8.20 15.45 8.82
N PHE A 258 9.21 14.80 8.21
CA PHE A 258 9.72 15.18 6.89
C PHE A 258 8.74 14.85 5.76
N ILE A 259 8.13 13.66 5.78
CA ILE A 259 7.09 13.25 4.83
C ILE A 259 5.90 14.20 4.92
N MET A 260 5.56 14.66 6.12
CA MET A 260 4.47 15.62 6.33
C MET A 260 4.83 17.06 5.91
N ALA A 261 6.11 17.40 5.76
CA ALA A 261 6.55 18.77 5.54
C ALA A 261 6.23 19.25 4.12
N PRO A 262 5.53 20.39 3.96
CA PRO A 262 5.31 20.96 2.64
C PRO A 262 6.64 21.46 2.03
N THR A 263 6.86 21.13 0.77
CA THR A 263 8.07 21.45 -0.01
C THR A 263 7.66 21.87 -1.43
N SER A 264 8.59 22.49 -2.18
CA SER A 264 8.44 22.73 -3.61
C SER A 264 8.46 21.44 -4.44
N ASP A 265 9.10 20.39 -3.94
CA ASP A 265 9.26 19.08 -4.58
C ASP A 265 8.93 17.94 -3.57
N PRO A 266 7.64 17.57 -3.42
CA PRO A 266 7.24 16.48 -2.52
C PRO A 266 7.82 15.09 -2.86
N PRO A 267 7.94 14.68 -4.14
CA PRO A 267 8.61 13.43 -4.51
C PRO A 267 10.06 13.29 -3.99
N ALA A 268 10.81 14.38 -3.86
CA ALA A 268 12.21 14.32 -3.41
C ALA A 268 12.41 13.56 -2.09
N ILE A 269 11.49 13.69 -1.13
CA ILE A 269 11.56 12.98 0.16
C ILE A 269 11.44 11.47 -0.05
N TRP A 270 10.47 11.06 -0.84
CA TRP A 270 10.24 9.65 -1.14
C TRP A 270 11.42 9.05 -1.92
N SER A 271 11.99 9.79 -2.86
CA SER A 271 13.21 9.38 -3.58
C SER A 271 14.41 9.21 -2.64
N ALA A 272 14.59 10.11 -1.67
CA ALA A 272 15.66 10.01 -0.70
C ALA A 272 15.48 8.80 0.24
N ILE A 273 14.26 8.56 0.71
CA ILE A 273 13.94 7.38 1.53
C ILE A 273 14.18 6.09 0.74
N ASP A 274 13.70 6.00 -0.51
CA ASP A 274 13.91 4.86 -1.39
C ASP A 274 15.42 4.57 -1.57
N SER A 275 16.20 5.61 -1.89
CA SER A 275 17.64 5.51 -2.07
C SER A 275 18.38 5.08 -0.79
N ILE A 276 17.91 5.47 0.40
CA ILE A 276 18.50 5.06 1.69
C ILE A 276 18.17 3.60 1.97
N LEU A 277 16.90 3.20 1.78
CA LEU A 277 16.44 1.84 2.04
C LEU A 277 17.03 0.82 1.06
N ALA A 278 17.38 1.26 -0.16
CA ALA A 278 18.05 0.42 -1.15
C ALA A 278 19.52 0.09 -0.80
N ASP A 279 20.12 0.71 0.24
CA ASP A 279 21.48 0.42 0.65
C ASP A 279 21.56 -0.97 1.33
N PRO A 280 22.30 -1.94 0.75
CA PRO A 280 22.40 -3.29 1.30
C PRO A 280 23.16 -3.35 2.65
N GLN A 281 23.88 -2.29 3.02
CA GLN A 281 24.60 -2.20 4.30
C GLN A 281 23.75 -1.60 5.42
N LEU A 282 22.53 -1.15 5.12
CA LEU A 282 21.66 -0.53 6.11
C LEU A 282 21.30 -1.53 7.22
N PRO A 283 21.52 -1.23 8.52
CA PRO A 283 21.10 -2.10 9.63
C PRO A 283 19.59 -2.37 9.65
N LEU A 284 19.18 -3.53 10.20
CA LEU A 284 17.76 -3.90 10.28
C LEU A 284 16.98 -2.88 11.11
N GLU A 285 17.54 -2.46 12.24
CA GLU A 285 16.92 -1.52 13.18
C GLU A 285 16.59 -0.19 12.51
N LEU A 286 17.42 0.22 11.54
CA LEU A 286 17.16 1.42 10.74
C LEU A 286 16.00 1.20 9.77
N ILE A 287 15.95 0.07 9.06
CA ILE A 287 14.79 -0.29 8.20
C ILE A 287 13.49 -0.31 9.00
N GLU A 288 13.49 -0.94 10.18
CA GLU A 288 12.33 -0.98 11.07
C GLU A 288 11.89 0.43 11.46
N SER A 289 12.85 1.29 11.85
CA SER A 289 12.54 2.67 12.24
C SER A 289 11.99 3.51 11.09
N ALA A 290 12.48 3.31 9.86
CA ALA A 290 11.96 3.98 8.66
C ALA A 290 10.54 3.50 8.35
N LEU A 291 10.30 2.19 8.39
CA LEU A 291 8.95 1.64 8.17
C LEU A 291 7.95 2.17 9.19
N LEU A 292 8.33 2.24 10.47
CA LEU A 292 7.49 2.83 11.51
C LEU A 292 7.20 4.30 11.24
N ALA A 293 8.20 5.08 10.84
CA ALA A 293 8.04 6.48 10.50
C ALA A 293 7.09 6.67 9.31
N ILE A 294 7.27 5.90 8.23
CA ILE A 294 6.39 5.92 7.05
C ILE A 294 4.96 5.56 7.46
N HIS A 295 4.78 4.44 8.18
CA HIS A 295 3.47 3.97 8.60
C HIS A 295 2.72 4.98 9.47
N ASN A 296 3.41 5.65 10.40
CA ASN A 296 2.80 6.63 11.30
C ASN A 296 2.25 7.87 10.58
N THR A 297 2.77 8.18 9.38
CA THR A 297 2.31 9.36 8.63
C THR A 297 0.90 9.20 8.06
N GLY A 298 0.53 7.97 7.68
CA GLY A 298 -0.67 7.71 6.87
C GLY A 298 -0.64 8.40 5.49
N VAL A 299 0.53 8.89 5.04
CA VAL A 299 0.71 9.52 3.73
C VAL A 299 1.21 8.43 2.78
N PRO A 300 0.49 8.16 1.67
CA PRO A 300 0.93 7.15 0.71
C PRO A 300 2.23 7.60 0.01
N PRO A 301 3.17 6.67 -0.26
CA PRO A 301 4.37 6.97 -1.04
C PRO A 301 4.05 7.42 -2.46
N SER A 302 4.94 8.23 -3.04
CA SER A 302 4.82 8.64 -4.45
C SER A 302 5.17 7.49 -5.40
N PRO A 303 4.28 7.08 -6.32
CA PRO A 303 4.54 5.99 -7.26
C PRO A 303 5.65 6.31 -8.27
N GLU A 304 6.01 7.57 -8.46
CA GLU A 304 7.01 7.99 -9.45
C GLU A 304 8.45 7.69 -9.01
N VAL A 305 8.70 7.60 -7.70
CA VAL A 305 10.07 7.67 -7.15
C VAL A 305 10.33 6.74 -5.96
N PHE A 306 9.33 5.98 -5.50
CA PHE A 306 9.47 5.09 -4.36
C PHE A 306 8.98 3.68 -4.68
N SER A 307 9.73 2.70 -4.21
CA SER A 307 9.41 1.30 -4.32
C SER A 307 9.54 0.58 -2.98
N PHE A 308 8.67 -0.40 -2.75
CA PHE A 308 8.78 -1.31 -1.60
C PHE A 308 9.76 -2.46 -1.84
N ASN A 309 10.40 -2.53 -3.02
CA ASN A 309 11.31 -3.62 -3.38
C ASN A 309 12.49 -3.75 -2.43
N SER A 310 12.95 -2.64 -1.83
CA SER A 310 14.03 -2.64 -0.83
C SER A 310 13.70 -3.46 0.41
N PHE A 311 12.41 -3.71 0.71
CA PHE A 311 11.99 -4.55 1.84
C PHE A 311 11.97 -6.05 1.50
N ILE A 312 11.81 -6.41 0.21
CA ILE A 312 11.60 -7.81 -0.21
C ILE A 312 12.77 -8.72 0.20
N PRO A 313 14.06 -8.38 -0.04
CA PRO A 313 15.18 -9.25 0.33
C PRO A 313 15.32 -9.50 1.83
N ARG A 314 14.69 -8.64 2.66
CA ARG A 314 14.85 -8.62 4.12
C ARG A 314 13.56 -8.98 4.86
N MET A 315 12.53 -9.42 4.15
CA MET A 315 11.22 -9.71 4.74
C MET A 315 11.28 -10.78 5.84
N PHE A 316 12.15 -11.80 5.71
CA PHE A 316 12.37 -12.82 6.75
C PHE A 316 12.95 -12.25 8.05
N GLU A 317 13.61 -11.10 7.99
CA GLU A 317 14.16 -10.43 9.18
C GLU A 317 13.08 -9.62 9.91
N LEU A 318 11.98 -9.26 9.22
CA LEU A 318 10.86 -8.52 9.78
C LEU A 318 9.90 -9.45 10.52
N ASP A 319 9.56 -9.11 11.76
CA ASP A 319 8.51 -9.80 12.49
C ASP A 319 7.11 -9.58 11.87
N ASP A 320 6.13 -10.41 12.24
CA ASP A 320 4.78 -10.35 11.68
C ASP A 320 4.11 -8.97 11.90
N ASN A 321 4.41 -8.29 13.00
CA ASN A 321 3.85 -6.97 13.29
C ASN A 321 4.41 -5.90 12.33
N LEU A 322 5.70 -5.95 12.01
CA LEU A 322 6.33 -5.08 11.03
C LEU A 322 5.89 -5.43 9.60
N GLN A 323 5.81 -6.71 9.24
CA GLN A 323 5.25 -7.11 7.94
C GLN A 323 3.83 -6.59 7.78
N LYS A 324 2.97 -6.74 8.80
CA LYS A 324 1.61 -6.20 8.77
C LYS A 324 1.59 -4.70 8.51
N LYS A 325 2.47 -3.93 9.18
CA LYS A 325 2.58 -2.48 8.94
C LYS A 325 3.03 -2.15 7.52
N LEU A 326 3.99 -2.91 6.97
CA LEU A 326 4.41 -2.76 5.58
C LEU A 326 3.23 -2.96 4.62
N PHE A 327 2.48 -4.05 4.80
CA PHE A 327 1.30 -4.32 3.99
C PHE A 327 0.16 -3.33 4.21
N ASP A 328 0.01 -2.75 5.40
CA ASP A 328 -0.94 -1.65 5.65
C ASP A 328 -0.57 -0.39 4.84
N VAL A 329 0.72 -0.06 4.71
CA VAL A 329 1.19 1.06 3.88
C VAL A 329 1.03 0.76 2.38
N ILE A 330 1.42 -0.44 1.93
CA ILE A 330 1.23 -0.88 0.54
C ILE A 330 -0.26 -0.83 0.18
N GLY A 331 -1.14 -1.32 1.06
CA GLY A 331 -2.59 -1.32 0.89
C GLY A 331 -3.19 0.08 0.70
N GLN A 332 -2.60 1.11 1.31
CA GLN A 332 -3.02 2.51 1.18
C GLN A 332 -2.42 3.23 -0.06
N SER A 333 -1.43 2.61 -0.72
CA SER A 333 -0.73 3.20 -1.86
C SER A 333 -1.55 3.18 -3.14
N GLU A 334 -1.12 3.93 -4.14
CA GLU A 334 -1.70 3.90 -5.48
C GLU A 334 -1.47 2.54 -6.16
N LYS A 335 -2.31 2.23 -7.15
CA LYS A 335 -2.28 0.92 -7.82
C LYS A 335 -0.94 0.69 -8.53
N GLU A 336 -0.28 1.74 -9.00
CA GLU A 336 1.03 1.69 -9.65
C GLU A 336 2.10 1.18 -8.69
N THR A 337 2.15 1.71 -7.46
CA THR A 337 3.07 1.24 -6.41
C THR A 337 2.75 -0.20 -5.97
N LYS A 338 1.46 -0.56 -5.91
CA LYS A 338 1.06 -1.94 -5.61
C LYS A 338 1.49 -2.91 -6.71
N ALA A 339 1.30 -2.52 -7.97
CA ALA A 339 1.72 -3.31 -9.13
C ALA A 339 3.24 -3.49 -9.15
N ASP A 340 4.00 -2.42 -8.85
CA ASP A 340 5.46 -2.49 -8.72
C ASP A 340 5.87 -3.54 -7.69
N PHE A 341 5.22 -3.60 -6.53
CA PHE A 341 5.51 -4.66 -5.55
C PHE A 341 5.28 -6.08 -6.13
N PHE A 342 4.18 -6.31 -6.85
CA PHE A 342 3.92 -7.58 -7.52
C PHE A 342 4.95 -7.93 -8.61
N TYR A 343 5.65 -6.94 -9.19
CA TYR A 343 6.69 -7.17 -10.19
C TYR A 343 7.95 -7.85 -9.62
N TYR A 344 8.19 -7.74 -8.31
CA TYR A 344 9.44 -8.18 -7.68
C TYR A 344 9.24 -9.14 -6.50
N VAL A 345 7.99 -9.45 -6.14
CA VAL A 345 7.64 -10.29 -4.99
C VAL A 345 8.05 -11.77 -5.14
N MET A 346 8.22 -12.23 -6.38
CA MET A 346 8.59 -13.61 -6.69
C MET A 346 10.11 -13.81 -6.64
N PRO A 347 10.61 -15.02 -6.25
CA PRO A 347 9.86 -16.21 -5.88
C PRO A 347 9.34 -16.17 -4.44
N LEU A 348 8.05 -16.50 -4.23
CA LEU A 348 7.43 -16.45 -2.90
C LEU A 348 8.04 -17.48 -1.94
N SER A 349 8.49 -18.62 -2.45
CA SER A 349 9.17 -19.66 -1.67
C SER A 349 10.45 -19.19 -0.96
N GLN A 350 11.04 -18.09 -1.44
CA GLN A 350 12.28 -17.51 -0.90
C GLN A 350 12.11 -16.06 -0.45
N SER A 351 10.90 -15.51 -0.50
CA SER A 351 10.67 -14.11 -0.14
C SER A 351 10.35 -13.93 1.34
N GLY A 352 9.78 -14.93 2.01
CA GLY A 352 9.30 -14.79 3.40
C GLY A 352 8.04 -13.93 3.54
N ILE A 353 7.37 -13.64 2.43
CA ILE A 353 6.17 -12.81 2.36
C ILE A 353 4.95 -13.57 2.86
N ASN A 354 4.18 -12.92 3.72
CA ASN A 354 2.87 -13.40 4.12
C ASN A 354 1.86 -13.23 2.97
N THR A 355 1.44 -14.34 2.39
CA THR A 355 0.53 -14.39 1.23
C THR A 355 -0.90 -13.96 1.56
N GLU A 356 -1.36 -14.13 2.81
CA GLU A 356 -2.63 -13.58 3.29
C GLU A 356 -2.62 -12.04 3.24
N TYR A 357 -1.50 -11.41 3.57
CA TYR A 357 -1.36 -9.96 3.46
C TYR A 357 -1.22 -9.51 2.00
N LEU A 358 -0.52 -10.28 1.17
CA LEU A 358 -0.39 -10.03 -0.26
C LEU A 358 -1.76 -10.06 -0.98
N GLU A 359 -2.61 -11.03 -0.66
CA GLU A 359 -3.97 -11.12 -1.22
C GLU A 359 -4.81 -9.88 -0.88
N LYS A 360 -4.70 -9.37 0.35
CA LYS A 360 -5.39 -8.14 0.76
C LYS A 360 -4.96 -6.92 -0.05
N VAL A 361 -3.74 -6.90 -0.58
CA VAL A 361 -3.25 -5.80 -1.42
C VAL A 361 -3.89 -5.82 -2.81
N SER A 362 -4.11 -7.01 -3.40
CA SER A 362 -4.70 -7.12 -4.74
C SER A 362 -6.24 -7.08 -4.76
N ASN A 363 -6.87 -7.48 -3.65
CA ASN A 363 -8.31 -7.67 -3.57
C ASN A 363 -9.09 -6.40 -3.97
N GLY A 364 -10.00 -6.55 -4.94
CA GLY A 364 -10.92 -5.50 -5.39
C GLY A 364 -10.30 -4.42 -6.27
N ILE A 365 -9.02 -4.56 -6.68
CA ILE A 365 -8.35 -3.59 -7.56
C ILE A 365 -8.64 -3.90 -9.03
N ILE A 366 -8.95 -2.85 -9.79
CA ILE A 366 -9.00 -2.88 -11.25
C ILE A 366 -7.67 -2.35 -11.80
N TRP A 367 -6.82 -3.26 -12.27
CA TRP A 367 -5.44 -2.93 -12.67
C TRP A 367 -5.37 -2.15 -13.99
N GLY A 368 -6.23 -2.52 -14.94
CA GLY A 368 -6.16 -2.05 -16.32
C GLY A 368 -5.07 -2.78 -17.11
N ASP A 369 -5.25 -2.84 -18.43
CA ASP A 369 -4.53 -3.75 -19.32
C ASP A 369 -3.00 -3.66 -19.19
N PHE A 370 -2.44 -2.45 -19.14
CA PHE A 370 -0.98 -2.26 -19.07
C PHE A 370 -0.36 -2.80 -17.78
N LEU A 371 -0.95 -2.47 -16.62
CA LEU A 371 -0.40 -2.92 -15.33
C LEU A 371 -0.61 -4.42 -15.17
N LEU A 372 -1.79 -4.92 -15.53
CA LEU A 372 -2.13 -6.34 -15.42
C LEU A 372 -1.20 -7.21 -16.26
N GLU A 373 -0.89 -6.80 -17.49
CA GLU A 373 0.02 -7.55 -18.37
C GLU A 373 1.41 -7.71 -17.73
N ASN A 374 1.96 -6.63 -17.18
CA ASN A 374 3.25 -6.68 -16.48
C ASN A 374 3.17 -7.50 -15.20
N ILE A 375 2.06 -7.44 -14.47
CA ILE A 375 1.87 -8.25 -13.25
C ILE A 375 1.91 -9.73 -13.63
N ILE A 376 1.16 -10.12 -14.67
CA ILE A 376 1.11 -11.50 -15.14
C ILE A 376 2.49 -11.98 -15.60
N GLN A 377 3.19 -11.16 -16.39
CA GLN A 377 4.52 -11.49 -16.87
C GLN A 377 5.49 -11.76 -15.71
N LYS A 378 5.53 -10.87 -14.72
CA LYS A 378 6.45 -10.96 -13.58
C LYS A 378 6.05 -12.00 -12.53
N PHE A 379 4.75 -12.16 -12.29
CA PHE A 379 4.22 -12.96 -11.20
C PHE A 379 3.94 -14.41 -11.62
N PHE A 380 3.58 -14.68 -12.88
CA PHE A 380 3.26 -16.03 -13.37
C PHE A 380 4.24 -16.58 -14.40
N ILE A 381 4.81 -15.76 -15.28
CA ILE A 381 5.59 -16.27 -16.42
C ILE A 381 7.08 -16.37 -16.08
N GLU A 382 7.68 -15.26 -15.62
CA GLU A 382 9.12 -15.21 -15.31
C GLU A 382 9.61 -16.13 -14.17
N PRO A 383 8.83 -16.42 -13.10
CA PRO A 383 9.32 -17.28 -12.01
C PRO A 383 9.60 -18.73 -12.42
N GLY A 384 9.01 -19.19 -13.53
CA GLY A 384 9.16 -20.55 -14.03
C GLY A 384 8.18 -21.55 -13.39
N LEU A 385 7.97 -22.67 -14.10
CA LEU A 385 6.90 -23.63 -13.80
C LEU A 385 6.97 -24.22 -12.38
N GLU A 386 8.17 -24.57 -11.90
CA GLU A 386 8.35 -25.23 -10.59
C GLU A 386 7.88 -24.33 -9.42
N GLU A 387 8.23 -23.05 -9.45
CA GLU A 387 7.81 -22.09 -8.43
C GLU A 387 6.30 -21.85 -8.49
N ILE A 388 5.75 -21.68 -9.69
CA ILE A 388 4.30 -21.45 -9.88
C ILE A 388 3.48 -22.66 -9.43
N GLN A 389 3.92 -23.87 -9.76
CA GLN A 389 3.30 -25.10 -9.28
C GLN A 389 3.27 -25.13 -7.75
N LEU A 390 4.42 -24.89 -7.12
CA LEU A 390 4.54 -24.91 -5.66
C LEU A 390 3.57 -23.91 -5.02
N CYS A 391 3.54 -22.68 -5.51
CA CYS A 391 2.71 -21.62 -4.96
C CYS A 391 1.20 -21.87 -5.17
N LEU A 392 0.77 -22.18 -6.39
CA LEU A 392 -0.66 -22.34 -6.70
C LEU A 392 -1.29 -23.59 -6.07
N VAL A 393 -0.51 -24.66 -5.90
CA VAL A 393 -1.01 -25.92 -5.32
C VAL A 393 -1.02 -25.87 -3.79
N SER A 394 -0.04 -25.21 -3.19
CA SER A 394 0.16 -25.25 -1.73
C SER A 394 -0.49 -24.10 -0.98
N ASP A 395 -0.80 -22.99 -1.65
CA ASP A 395 -1.26 -21.76 -1.02
C ASP A 395 -2.56 -21.24 -1.65
N SER A 396 -3.65 -21.30 -0.88
CA SER A 396 -4.96 -20.81 -1.32
C SER A 396 -4.98 -19.31 -1.59
N HIS A 397 -4.19 -18.51 -0.85
CA HIS A 397 -4.14 -17.06 -1.04
C HIS A 397 -3.51 -16.72 -2.39
N VAL A 398 -2.45 -17.44 -2.80
CA VAL A 398 -1.86 -17.24 -4.13
C VAL A 398 -2.80 -17.69 -5.24
N PHE A 399 -3.55 -18.77 -5.02
CA PHE A 399 -4.58 -19.21 -5.94
C PHE A 399 -5.67 -18.14 -6.14
N ASP A 400 -6.14 -17.52 -5.04
CA ASP A 400 -7.15 -16.47 -5.09
C ASP A 400 -6.62 -15.21 -5.80
N ILE A 401 -5.37 -14.81 -5.54
CA ILE A 401 -4.68 -13.74 -6.30
C ILE A 401 -4.67 -14.06 -7.81
N ALA A 402 -4.32 -15.30 -8.18
CA ALA A 402 -4.27 -15.72 -9.57
C ALA A 402 -5.65 -15.69 -10.22
N SER A 403 -6.67 -16.19 -9.54
CA SER A 403 -8.05 -16.12 -10.00
C SER A 403 -8.48 -14.68 -10.29
N ASP A 404 -8.16 -13.75 -9.38
CA ASP A 404 -8.49 -12.33 -9.52
C ASP A 404 -7.78 -11.65 -10.69
N PHE A 405 -6.49 -11.95 -10.91
CA PHE A 405 -5.75 -11.42 -12.06
C PHE A 405 -6.25 -11.98 -13.39
N ILE A 406 -6.47 -13.30 -13.46
CA ILE A 406 -6.97 -13.97 -14.67
C ILE A 406 -8.40 -13.51 -15.00
N ALA A 407 -9.25 -13.24 -13.99
CA ALA A 407 -10.60 -12.72 -14.20
C ALA A 407 -10.62 -11.35 -14.90
N GLN A 408 -9.54 -10.57 -14.81
CA GLN A 408 -9.38 -9.24 -15.40
C GLN A 408 -8.69 -9.24 -16.77
N LEU A 409 -8.26 -10.40 -17.27
CA LEU A 409 -7.56 -10.50 -18.55
C LEU A 409 -8.32 -9.82 -19.70
N PRO A 410 -7.67 -8.96 -20.49
CA PRO A 410 -8.27 -8.46 -21.71
C PRO A 410 -8.39 -9.59 -22.73
N LYS A 411 -9.39 -9.48 -23.61
CA LYS A 411 -9.66 -10.50 -24.63
C LYS A 411 -8.44 -10.77 -25.53
N PHE A 412 -7.66 -9.74 -25.82
CA PHE A 412 -6.42 -9.84 -26.57
C PHE A 412 -5.26 -9.47 -25.65
N THR A 413 -4.64 -10.48 -25.04
CA THR A 413 -3.45 -10.35 -24.17
C THR A 413 -2.27 -11.10 -24.80
N PRO A 414 -1.09 -10.48 -24.91
CA PRO A 414 0.14 -11.18 -25.29
C PRO A 414 0.48 -12.38 -24.40
N CYS A 415 0.18 -12.31 -23.10
CA CYS A 415 0.45 -13.39 -22.14
C CYS A 415 -0.45 -14.63 -22.27
N ALA A 416 -1.49 -14.63 -23.12
CA ALA A 416 -2.46 -15.74 -23.19
C ALA A 416 -1.81 -17.09 -23.50
N THR A 417 -0.90 -17.13 -24.47
CA THR A 417 -0.25 -18.37 -24.91
C THR A 417 0.65 -18.93 -23.81
N ASP A 418 1.45 -18.09 -23.15
CA ASP A 418 2.34 -18.53 -22.07
C ASP A 418 1.55 -19.00 -20.85
N LEU A 419 0.49 -18.29 -20.47
CA LEU A 419 -0.41 -18.72 -19.39
C LEU A 419 -1.11 -20.05 -19.74
N PHE A 420 -1.54 -20.22 -20.99
CA PHE A 420 -2.11 -21.49 -21.45
C PHE A 420 -1.11 -22.62 -21.29
N ASN A 421 0.13 -22.44 -21.74
CA ASN A 421 1.17 -23.45 -21.66
C ASN A 421 1.46 -23.84 -20.20
N ILE A 422 1.65 -22.85 -19.32
CA ILE A 422 1.89 -23.09 -17.89
C ILE A 422 0.73 -23.87 -17.28
N PHE A 423 -0.51 -23.37 -17.38
CA PHE A 423 -1.64 -24.01 -16.71
C PHE A 423 -2.01 -25.36 -17.32
N SER A 424 -1.88 -25.53 -18.65
CA SER A 424 -2.12 -26.81 -19.30
C SER A 424 -1.07 -27.86 -18.93
N GLU A 425 0.21 -27.49 -18.83
CA GLU A 425 1.27 -28.39 -18.37
C GLU A 425 1.05 -28.87 -16.93
N LEU A 426 0.61 -27.98 -16.04
CA LEU A 426 0.26 -28.35 -14.66
C LEU A 426 -0.93 -29.31 -14.58
N VAL A 427 -1.99 -29.05 -15.35
CA VAL A 427 -3.16 -29.95 -15.45
C VAL A 427 -2.76 -31.30 -16.05
N LEU A 428 -1.91 -31.31 -17.08
CA LEU A 428 -1.38 -32.53 -17.69
C LEU A 428 -0.53 -33.35 -16.72
N SER A 429 0.16 -32.67 -15.79
CA SER A 429 0.94 -33.29 -14.71
C SER A 429 0.09 -33.82 -13.55
N GLY A 430 -1.23 -33.59 -13.57
CA GLY A 430 -2.18 -34.12 -12.58
C GLY A 430 -2.59 -33.13 -11.48
N GLU A 431 -2.28 -31.85 -11.61
CA GLU A 431 -2.64 -30.82 -10.62
C GLU A 431 -4.09 -30.32 -10.83
N GLU A 432 -5.06 -31.08 -10.33
CA GLU A 432 -6.51 -30.79 -10.48
C GLU A 432 -6.92 -29.42 -9.90
N THR A 433 -6.18 -28.89 -8.94
CA THR A 433 -6.45 -27.57 -8.34
C THR A 433 -6.34 -26.43 -9.35
N ILE A 434 -5.56 -26.60 -10.43
CA ILE A 434 -5.28 -25.57 -11.44
C ILE A 434 -6.36 -25.51 -12.52
N GLU A 435 -7.19 -26.55 -12.67
CA GLU A 435 -8.24 -26.62 -13.70
C GLU A 435 -9.14 -25.37 -13.77
N PRO A 436 -9.60 -24.78 -12.64
CA PRO A 436 -10.43 -23.58 -12.67
C PRO A 436 -9.70 -22.37 -13.28
N LEU A 437 -8.39 -22.22 -13.06
CA LEU A 437 -7.59 -21.11 -13.60
C LEU A 437 -7.40 -21.26 -15.11
N LEU A 438 -7.05 -22.47 -15.59
CA LEU A 438 -6.94 -22.75 -17.02
C LEU A 438 -8.25 -22.42 -17.74
N LYS A 439 -9.36 -22.93 -17.20
CA LYS A 439 -10.69 -22.70 -17.74
C LYS A 439 -11.06 -21.21 -17.76
N LEU A 440 -10.83 -20.50 -16.65
CA LEU A 440 -11.13 -19.07 -16.56
C LEU A 440 -10.33 -18.28 -17.60
N MET A 441 -9.03 -18.56 -17.74
CA MET A 441 -8.17 -17.92 -18.73
C MET A 441 -8.69 -18.17 -20.15
N MET A 442 -8.98 -19.43 -20.51
CA MET A 442 -9.50 -19.78 -21.83
C MET A 442 -10.87 -19.16 -22.14
N MET A 443 -11.71 -18.95 -21.12
CA MET A 443 -13.00 -18.25 -21.27
C MET A 443 -12.86 -16.74 -21.47
N LYS A 444 -11.73 -16.15 -21.06
CA LYS A 444 -11.47 -14.70 -21.11
C LYS A 444 -10.71 -14.30 -22.38
N ALA A 445 -9.64 -15.01 -22.70
CA ALA A 445 -8.80 -14.76 -23.86
C ALA A 445 -9.47 -15.20 -25.17
N ASP A 446 -9.15 -14.54 -26.28
CA ASP A 446 -9.61 -14.98 -27.60
C ASP A 446 -8.98 -16.35 -27.96
N PRO A 447 -9.78 -17.33 -28.40
CA PRO A 447 -9.28 -18.66 -28.77
C PRO A 447 -8.14 -18.64 -29.79
N SER A 448 -8.05 -17.62 -30.66
CA SER A 448 -6.98 -17.55 -31.67
C SER A 448 -5.58 -17.51 -31.06
N LEU A 449 -5.45 -17.12 -29.78
CA LEU A 449 -4.17 -16.96 -29.10
C LEU A 449 -3.61 -18.28 -28.57
N TYR A 450 -4.45 -19.27 -28.28
CA TYR A 450 -4.04 -20.54 -27.67
C TYR A 450 -4.45 -21.77 -28.49
N MET A 451 -5.16 -21.61 -29.60
CA MET A 451 -5.69 -22.76 -30.37
C MET A 451 -4.59 -23.68 -30.95
N ASN A 452 -3.47 -23.11 -31.39
CA ASN A 452 -2.33 -23.91 -31.88
C ASN A 452 -1.82 -24.84 -30.79
N GLU A 453 -1.73 -24.35 -29.55
CA GLU A 453 -1.28 -25.12 -28.39
C GLU A 453 -2.31 -26.17 -27.98
N ILE A 454 -3.61 -25.89 -28.10
CA ILE A 454 -4.65 -26.92 -27.94
C ILE A 454 -4.42 -28.08 -28.92
N ILE A 455 -4.19 -27.78 -30.19
CA ILE A 455 -4.00 -28.80 -31.24
C ILE A 455 -2.69 -29.58 -31.00
N ALA A 456 -1.63 -28.90 -30.59
CA ALA A 456 -0.38 -29.53 -30.19
C ALA A 456 -0.60 -30.47 -28.98
N ASN A 457 -1.26 -29.99 -27.93
CA ASN A 457 -1.61 -30.77 -26.74
C ASN A 457 -2.47 -31.99 -27.09
N ILE A 458 -3.48 -31.85 -27.94
CA ILE A 458 -4.29 -32.97 -28.43
C ILE A 458 -3.42 -34.02 -29.13
N SER A 459 -2.46 -33.58 -29.94
CA SER A 459 -1.57 -34.46 -30.71
C SER A 459 -0.53 -35.16 -29.84
N MET A 460 -0.17 -34.55 -28.70
CA MET A 460 0.83 -35.07 -27.76
C MET A 460 0.23 -35.86 -26.59
N ALA A 461 -1.01 -35.57 -26.18
CA ALA A 461 -1.63 -36.06 -24.96
C ALA A 461 -2.75 -37.07 -25.22
N TYR A 462 -2.36 -38.32 -25.49
CA TYR A 462 -3.23 -39.45 -25.18
C TYR A 462 -3.04 -39.80 -23.71
N GLU A 463 -3.89 -39.27 -22.83
CA GLU A 463 -4.39 -39.96 -21.63
C GLU A 463 -5.09 -39.07 -20.58
N ASN A 464 -5.12 -37.74 -20.71
CA ASN A 464 -5.70 -36.88 -19.66
C ASN A 464 -7.17 -36.51 -19.94
N ASP A 465 -8.11 -37.13 -19.22
CA ASP A 465 -9.55 -36.84 -19.34
C ASP A 465 -9.91 -35.44 -18.81
N ALA A 466 -9.16 -34.91 -17.84
CA ALA A 466 -9.42 -33.60 -17.25
C ALA A 466 -9.26 -32.48 -18.28
N ILE A 467 -8.14 -32.47 -19.03
CA ILE A 467 -7.91 -31.41 -20.02
C ILE A 467 -8.94 -31.43 -21.16
N MET A 468 -9.36 -32.63 -21.61
CA MET A 468 -10.42 -32.78 -22.61
C MET A 468 -11.78 -32.28 -22.08
N ASN A 469 -12.06 -32.50 -20.80
CA ASN A 469 -13.26 -31.97 -20.17
C ASN A 469 -13.25 -30.43 -20.13
N ILE A 470 -12.09 -29.82 -19.84
CA ILE A 470 -11.92 -28.37 -19.88
C ILE A 470 -12.16 -27.84 -21.28
N TYR A 471 -11.54 -28.43 -22.31
CA TYR A 471 -11.73 -28.01 -23.71
C TYR A 471 -13.19 -28.12 -24.14
N SER A 472 -13.87 -29.20 -23.78
CA SER A 472 -15.30 -29.39 -24.02
C SER A 472 -16.12 -28.26 -23.40
N GLU A 473 -15.83 -27.92 -22.14
CA GLU A 473 -16.57 -26.90 -21.44
C GLU A 473 -16.30 -25.49 -21.99
N VAL A 474 -15.05 -25.16 -22.29
CA VAL A 474 -14.69 -23.88 -22.91
C VAL A 474 -15.37 -23.75 -24.28
N CYS A 475 -15.31 -24.78 -25.11
CA CYS A 475 -15.96 -24.83 -26.41
C CYS A 475 -17.46 -24.51 -26.32
N LEU A 476 -18.16 -25.06 -25.32
CA LEU A 476 -19.59 -24.82 -25.12
C LEU A 476 -19.95 -23.39 -24.66
N ASN A 477 -18.99 -22.66 -24.10
CA ASN A 477 -19.19 -21.34 -23.48
C ASN A 477 -18.56 -20.18 -24.27
N VAL A 478 -17.59 -20.44 -25.16
CA VAL A 478 -16.89 -19.42 -25.95
C VAL A 478 -17.37 -19.46 -27.40
N LEU A 479 -18.13 -18.43 -27.80
CA LEU A 479 -18.88 -18.39 -29.07
C LEU A 479 -18.03 -18.62 -30.33
N ASN A 480 -16.80 -18.13 -30.39
CA ASN A 480 -15.93 -18.26 -31.56
C ASN A 480 -14.95 -19.44 -31.47
N PHE A 481 -15.02 -20.28 -30.43
CA PHE A 481 -14.08 -21.39 -30.24
C PHE A 481 -14.09 -22.36 -31.41
N THR A 482 -15.26 -22.87 -31.78
CA THR A 482 -15.42 -23.83 -32.90
C THR A 482 -14.96 -23.23 -34.22
N GLU A 483 -15.29 -21.96 -34.49
CA GLU A 483 -14.87 -21.29 -35.72
C GLU A 483 -13.35 -21.22 -35.80
N VAL A 484 -12.69 -20.78 -34.72
CA VAL A 484 -11.22 -20.68 -34.65
C VAL A 484 -10.60 -22.06 -34.81
N PHE A 485 -11.10 -23.08 -34.09
CA PHE A 485 -10.62 -24.46 -34.21
C PHE A 485 -10.63 -24.93 -35.67
N LEU A 486 -11.74 -24.72 -36.40
CA LEU A 486 -11.88 -25.13 -37.80
C LEU A 486 -11.04 -24.32 -38.80
N GLN A 487 -10.50 -23.17 -38.38
CA GLN A 487 -9.63 -22.32 -39.19
C GLN A 487 -8.15 -22.60 -38.92
N THR A 488 -7.82 -23.21 -37.79
CA THR A 488 -6.44 -23.54 -37.43
C THR A 488 -5.92 -24.74 -38.23
N GLU A 489 -4.66 -24.66 -38.63
CA GLU A 489 -3.96 -25.71 -39.37
C GLU A 489 -3.92 -27.03 -38.58
N ASN A 490 -4.08 -28.16 -39.27
CA ASN A 490 -4.08 -29.53 -38.70
C ASN A 490 -5.19 -29.83 -37.67
N ALA A 491 -6.14 -28.91 -37.44
CA ALA A 491 -7.20 -29.12 -36.45
C ALA A 491 -8.08 -30.34 -36.77
N LEU A 492 -8.50 -30.50 -38.04
CA LEU A 492 -9.29 -31.66 -38.48
C LEU A 492 -8.48 -32.96 -38.44
N GLU A 493 -7.20 -32.89 -38.79
CA GLU A 493 -6.27 -34.03 -38.71
C GLU A 493 -6.07 -34.50 -37.26
N SER A 494 -6.38 -33.64 -36.27
CA SER A 494 -6.27 -34.00 -34.86
C SER A 494 -7.48 -34.79 -34.29
N ILE A 495 -8.60 -34.85 -35.03
CA ILE A 495 -9.84 -35.54 -34.62
C ILE A 495 -9.64 -37.00 -34.21
N PRO A 496 -8.88 -37.84 -34.97
CA PRO A 496 -8.66 -39.22 -34.58
C PRO A 496 -8.01 -39.36 -33.19
N PHE A 497 -7.17 -38.40 -32.77
CA PHE A 497 -6.43 -38.50 -31.52
C PHE A 497 -7.32 -38.35 -30.29
N PHE A 498 -8.34 -37.50 -30.30
CA PHE A 498 -9.22 -37.39 -29.13
C PHE A 498 -10.44 -38.32 -29.17
N CYS A 499 -10.76 -38.94 -30.31
CA CYS A 499 -11.90 -39.86 -30.40
C CYS A 499 -11.70 -41.21 -29.68
N GLU A 500 -10.53 -41.46 -29.06
CA GLU A 500 -10.24 -42.74 -28.39
C GLU A 500 -10.95 -42.93 -27.04
N LYS A 501 -11.32 -41.85 -26.35
CA LYS A 501 -11.96 -41.88 -25.02
C LYS A 501 -13.30 -41.14 -25.01
N SER A 502 -14.14 -41.46 -24.04
CA SER A 502 -15.44 -40.78 -23.83
C SER A 502 -15.30 -39.28 -23.60
N SER A 503 -14.23 -38.82 -22.96
CA SER A 503 -13.90 -37.40 -22.74
C SER A 503 -13.64 -36.64 -24.04
N GLY A 504 -12.94 -37.23 -25.00
CA GLY A 504 -12.74 -36.61 -26.30
C GLY A 504 -13.94 -36.77 -27.25
N LEU A 505 -14.76 -37.81 -27.09
CA LEU A 505 -16.09 -37.86 -27.72
C LEU A 505 -17.01 -36.74 -27.19
N ASP A 506 -16.92 -36.41 -25.90
CA ASP A 506 -17.60 -35.24 -25.31
C ASP A 506 -17.10 -33.94 -25.95
N PHE A 507 -15.79 -33.82 -26.21
CA PHE A 507 -15.21 -32.66 -26.90
C PHE A 507 -15.69 -32.55 -28.35
N LEU A 508 -15.72 -33.67 -29.09
CA LEU A 508 -16.29 -33.71 -30.44
C LEU A 508 -17.76 -33.28 -30.44
N ALA A 509 -18.55 -33.80 -29.51
CA ALA A 509 -19.95 -33.42 -29.34
C ALA A 509 -20.10 -31.91 -29.02
N ALA A 510 -19.18 -31.34 -28.24
CA ALA A 510 -19.15 -29.90 -27.98
C ALA A 510 -18.84 -29.07 -29.23
N LEU A 511 -17.88 -29.50 -30.06
CA LEU A 511 -17.54 -28.80 -31.32
C LEU A 511 -18.73 -28.69 -32.28
N VAL A 512 -19.57 -29.72 -32.34
CA VAL A 512 -20.72 -29.79 -33.27
C VAL A 512 -22.05 -29.36 -32.65
N VAL A 513 -22.03 -28.77 -31.44
CA VAL A 513 -23.25 -28.51 -30.65
C VAL A 513 -24.24 -27.59 -31.38
N ASP A 514 -23.74 -26.67 -32.21
CA ASP A 514 -24.53 -25.65 -32.90
C ASP A 514 -25.17 -26.15 -34.20
N GLY A 515 -24.78 -27.33 -34.69
CA GLY A 515 -25.36 -27.93 -35.89
C GLY A 515 -24.39 -28.79 -36.68
N PRO A 516 -24.86 -29.38 -37.80
CA PRO A 516 -23.99 -29.96 -38.81
C PRO A 516 -22.94 -28.97 -39.30
N ILE A 517 -21.68 -29.37 -39.23
CA ILE A 517 -20.52 -28.58 -39.66
C ILE A 517 -19.94 -29.26 -40.89
N PRO A 518 -20.06 -28.66 -42.10
CA PRO A 518 -19.65 -29.29 -43.35
C PRO A 518 -18.22 -29.82 -43.32
N LYS A 519 -17.26 -29.05 -42.77
CA LYS A 519 -15.86 -29.46 -42.64
C LYS A 519 -15.68 -30.75 -41.82
N ILE A 520 -16.45 -30.94 -40.74
CA ILE A 520 -16.40 -32.14 -39.90
C ILE A 520 -17.13 -33.29 -40.58
N ASP A 521 -18.25 -33.01 -41.24
CA ASP A 521 -18.99 -34.02 -42.01
C ASP A 521 -18.17 -34.58 -43.19
N ASP A 522 -17.49 -33.70 -43.92
CA ASP A 522 -16.59 -34.06 -45.03
C ASP A 522 -15.43 -34.92 -44.51
N PHE A 523 -14.80 -34.52 -43.40
CA PHE A 523 -13.73 -35.30 -42.75
C PHE A 523 -14.19 -36.73 -42.42
N PHE A 524 -15.33 -36.89 -41.74
CA PHE A 524 -15.82 -38.24 -41.40
C PHE A 524 -16.29 -39.04 -42.62
N SER A 525 -16.78 -38.37 -43.66
CA SER A 525 -17.15 -39.06 -44.92
C SER A 525 -15.94 -39.72 -45.59
N GLU A 526 -14.75 -39.14 -45.42
CA GLU A 526 -13.50 -39.62 -46.02
C GLU A 526 -12.71 -40.53 -45.06
N HIS A 527 -12.67 -40.20 -43.76
CA HIS A 527 -11.76 -40.80 -42.78
C HIS A 527 -12.45 -41.65 -41.69
N TYR A 528 -13.75 -41.93 -41.75
CA TYR A 528 -14.45 -42.70 -40.70
C TYR A 528 -13.73 -44.00 -40.32
N HIS A 529 -13.26 -44.77 -41.30
CA HIS A 529 -12.59 -46.06 -41.08
C HIS A 529 -11.20 -45.92 -40.44
N GLU A 530 -10.62 -44.73 -40.46
CA GLU A 530 -9.32 -44.39 -39.87
C GLU A 530 -9.47 -43.94 -38.40
N THR A 531 -10.70 -43.69 -37.94
CA THR A 531 -11.01 -43.31 -36.56
C THR A 531 -11.41 -44.51 -35.70
N THR A 532 -11.34 -44.35 -34.38
CA THR A 532 -11.86 -45.33 -33.39
C THR A 532 -13.38 -45.39 -33.32
N LEU A 533 -14.10 -44.51 -34.02
CA LEU A 533 -15.56 -44.44 -33.99
C LEU A 533 -16.22 -45.74 -34.49
N ASN A 534 -15.54 -46.48 -35.37
CA ASN A 534 -15.99 -47.80 -35.85
C ASN A 534 -16.04 -48.88 -34.75
N ARG A 535 -15.46 -48.61 -33.56
CA ARG A 535 -15.50 -49.51 -32.39
C ARG A 535 -16.61 -49.15 -31.40
N LEU A 536 -17.24 -47.99 -31.54
CA LEU A 536 -18.28 -47.54 -30.62
C LEU A 536 -19.53 -48.39 -30.76
N ASN A 537 -20.22 -48.59 -29.63
CA ASN A 537 -21.51 -49.24 -29.66
C ASN A 537 -22.58 -48.29 -30.24
N ARG A 538 -23.74 -48.85 -30.60
CA ARG A 538 -24.84 -48.08 -31.22
C ARG A 538 -25.28 -46.90 -30.36
N GLU A 539 -25.34 -47.05 -29.04
CA GLU A 539 -25.80 -45.99 -28.14
C GLU A 539 -24.80 -44.83 -28.11
N GLU A 540 -23.51 -45.12 -27.99
CA GLU A 540 -22.42 -44.13 -27.99
C GLU A 540 -22.37 -43.35 -29.30
N LEU A 541 -22.44 -44.05 -30.43
CA LEU A 541 -22.43 -43.42 -31.74
C LEU A 541 -23.72 -42.61 -31.99
N THR A 542 -24.87 -43.07 -31.49
CA THR A 542 -26.14 -42.30 -31.58
C THR A 542 -26.05 -41.02 -30.76
N LYS A 543 -25.50 -41.08 -29.54
CA LYS A 543 -25.27 -39.88 -28.71
C LYS A 543 -24.38 -38.88 -29.45
N LEU A 544 -23.27 -39.36 -30.03
CA LEU A 544 -22.34 -38.51 -30.76
C LEU A 544 -22.99 -37.87 -31.99
N ILE A 545 -23.72 -38.63 -32.80
CA ILE A 545 -24.47 -38.12 -33.96
C ILE A 545 -25.41 -36.98 -33.55
N ASN A 546 -26.01 -37.08 -32.37
CA ASN A 546 -26.94 -36.09 -31.85
C ASN A 546 -26.26 -34.95 -31.05
N GLY A 547 -24.92 -34.90 -31.04
CA GLY A 547 -24.16 -33.90 -30.28
C GLY A 547 -24.36 -34.00 -28.76
N LEU A 548 -24.66 -35.21 -28.25
CA LEU A 548 -24.87 -35.47 -26.85
C LEU A 548 -23.58 -35.98 -26.19
N SER A 549 -23.34 -35.54 -24.96
CA SER A 549 -22.26 -36.06 -24.13
C SER A 549 -22.47 -37.56 -23.84
N GLN A 550 -21.37 -38.30 -23.88
CA GLN A 550 -21.28 -39.69 -23.44
C GLN A 550 -21.48 -39.80 -21.92
N ASN A 551 -21.15 -38.74 -21.17
CA ASN A 551 -21.33 -38.64 -19.73
C ASN A 551 -22.60 -37.84 -19.35
N PRO A 552 -23.61 -38.45 -18.71
CA PRO A 552 -24.92 -37.83 -18.49
C PRO A 552 -24.93 -36.63 -17.54
N GLN A 553 -23.85 -36.37 -16.80
CA GLN A 553 -23.75 -35.27 -15.83
C GLN A 553 -23.44 -33.88 -16.45
N LYS A 554 -23.00 -33.81 -17.72
CA LYS A 554 -22.50 -32.57 -18.36
C LYS A 554 -23.53 -31.85 -19.26
N ARG A 555 -24.78 -31.71 -18.82
CA ARG A 555 -25.85 -31.04 -19.61
C ARG A 555 -25.87 -29.52 -19.35
N ARG A 556 -26.01 -28.70 -20.41
CA ARG A 556 -26.19 -27.24 -20.31
C ARG A 556 -27.28 -26.87 -19.28
N LEU A 557 -26.92 -26.07 -18.27
CA LEU A 557 -27.87 -25.22 -17.54
C LEU A 557 -28.03 -23.89 -18.30
N PRO A 558 -29.25 -23.46 -18.67
CA PRO A 558 -29.46 -22.15 -19.27
C PRO A 558 -29.09 -21.04 -18.30
N GLN A 559 -28.39 -20.01 -18.78
CA GLN A 559 -28.26 -18.72 -18.10
C GLN A 559 -29.66 -18.20 -17.77
N GLN A 560 -29.97 -18.04 -16.48
CA GLN A 560 -31.24 -17.45 -16.03
C GLN A 560 -31.21 -15.95 -16.31
N GLN A 561 -31.76 -15.53 -17.45
CA GLN A 561 -32.29 -14.18 -17.56
C GLN A 561 -33.66 -14.17 -16.87
N THR A 562 -33.74 -13.43 -15.76
CA THR A 562 -34.98 -13.12 -15.05
C THR A 562 -35.91 -12.32 -15.97
N ILE A 563 -36.85 -12.99 -16.62
CA ILE A 563 -37.99 -12.33 -17.27
C ILE A 563 -39.27 -12.86 -16.64
N GLY A 564 -39.89 -12.01 -15.83
CA GLY A 564 -41.18 -12.25 -15.21
C GLY A 564 -42.35 -12.26 -16.22
N SER A 565 -43.43 -12.92 -15.79
CA SER A 565 -44.74 -13.12 -16.43
C SER A 565 -44.85 -14.24 -17.48
N GLN A 566 -45.63 -15.27 -17.11
CA GLN A 566 -45.80 -16.55 -17.79
C GLN A 566 -46.68 -16.45 -19.03
N SER A 567 -46.19 -16.94 -20.18
CA SER A 567 -46.98 -17.11 -21.41
C SER A 567 -46.90 -18.54 -21.96
N ARG A 568 -47.92 -18.96 -22.73
CA ARG A 568 -48.01 -20.27 -23.41
C ARG A 568 -46.79 -20.57 -24.30
N LEU A 569 -46.16 -19.55 -24.87
CA LEU A 569 -44.93 -19.64 -25.67
C LEU A 569 -43.72 -20.06 -24.84
N GLN A 570 -43.62 -19.65 -23.57
CA GLN A 570 -42.56 -20.09 -22.67
C GLN A 570 -42.69 -21.58 -22.29
N ASN A 571 -43.91 -22.12 -22.21
CA ASN A 571 -44.12 -23.55 -21.97
C ASN A 571 -43.78 -24.40 -23.21
N ILE A 572 -44.03 -23.89 -24.42
CA ILE A 572 -43.58 -24.54 -25.66
C ILE A 572 -42.05 -24.49 -25.72
N LEU A 573 -41.43 -23.33 -25.50
CA LEU A 573 -39.97 -23.20 -25.43
C LEU A 573 -39.37 -24.08 -24.33
N ARG A 574 -39.99 -24.19 -23.15
CA ARG A 574 -39.56 -25.12 -22.09
C ARG A 574 -39.64 -26.56 -22.53
N ASN A 575 -40.73 -26.99 -23.16
CA ASN A 575 -40.86 -28.38 -23.62
C ASN A 575 -39.91 -28.69 -24.79
N THR A 576 -39.63 -27.71 -25.66
CA THR A 576 -38.60 -27.83 -26.70
C THR A 576 -37.21 -27.89 -26.08
N ILE A 577 -36.89 -27.05 -25.09
CA ILE A 577 -35.61 -27.07 -24.38
C ILE A 577 -35.42 -28.39 -23.60
N ILE A 578 -36.46 -28.88 -22.92
CA ILE A 578 -36.43 -30.14 -22.15
C ILE A 578 -36.31 -31.36 -23.08
N ASN A 579 -37.01 -31.38 -24.23
CA ASN A 579 -36.86 -32.44 -25.24
C ASN A 579 -35.49 -32.37 -25.93
N ASN A 580 -34.99 -31.17 -26.26
CA ASN A 580 -33.66 -30.95 -26.83
C ASN A 580 -32.55 -31.44 -25.88
N GLN A 581 -32.75 -31.33 -24.55
CA GLN A 581 -31.82 -31.81 -23.53
C GLN A 581 -31.84 -33.33 -23.32
N GLN A 582 -32.88 -34.04 -23.78
CA GLN A 582 -33.01 -35.49 -23.63
C GLN A 582 -32.63 -36.27 -24.90
N HIS A 583 -32.81 -35.67 -26.07
CA HIS A 583 -32.74 -36.37 -27.36
C HIS A 583 -31.66 -35.82 -28.33
N GLY A 584 -31.25 -34.56 -28.17
CA GLY A 584 -30.34 -33.88 -29.10
C GLY A 584 -30.96 -33.66 -30.49
N PHE A 585 -30.23 -33.01 -31.39
CA PHE A 585 -30.58 -32.93 -32.81
C PHE A 585 -29.43 -33.54 -33.60
N MET A 586 -29.67 -34.07 -34.79
CA MET A 586 -28.61 -34.58 -35.65
C MET A 586 -27.57 -33.48 -35.94
N ARG A 587 -26.33 -33.72 -35.50
CA ARG A 587 -25.16 -32.84 -35.59
C ARG A 587 -24.06 -33.37 -36.49
N ILE A 588 -23.96 -34.68 -36.71
CA ILE A 588 -22.97 -35.25 -37.64
C ILE A 588 -23.67 -36.23 -38.60
N PRO A 589 -24.40 -35.72 -39.61
CA PRO A 589 -25.06 -36.55 -40.61
C PRO A 589 -24.16 -37.56 -41.33
N SER A 590 -22.88 -37.26 -41.52
CA SER A 590 -21.93 -38.16 -42.20
C SER A 590 -21.72 -39.50 -41.49
N LEU A 591 -21.99 -39.57 -40.18
CA LEU A 591 -21.91 -40.80 -39.40
C LEU A 591 -23.17 -41.67 -39.50
N CYS A 592 -24.27 -41.15 -40.07
CA CYS A 592 -25.54 -41.86 -40.17
C CYS A 592 -25.49 -43.21 -40.92
N PRO A 593 -24.72 -43.37 -42.01
CA PRO A 593 -24.62 -44.64 -42.74
C PRO A 593 -24.07 -45.80 -41.90
N TYR A 594 -23.43 -45.51 -40.76
CA TYR A 594 -22.78 -46.50 -39.91
C TYR A 594 -23.64 -46.96 -38.72
N ILE A 595 -24.88 -46.48 -38.59
CA ILE A 595 -25.87 -46.98 -37.62
C ILE A 595 -27.07 -47.57 -38.34
N GLU A 596 -27.42 -48.80 -37.98
CA GLU A 596 -28.67 -49.41 -38.41
C GLU A 596 -29.88 -48.78 -37.69
N ASN A 597 -30.87 -48.30 -38.46
CA ASN A 597 -32.14 -47.76 -37.97
C ASN A 597 -31.98 -46.55 -37.03
N ILE A 598 -31.40 -45.45 -37.52
CA ILE A 598 -31.38 -44.17 -36.80
C ILE A 598 -32.81 -43.69 -36.57
N ILE A 599 -33.12 -43.39 -35.31
CA ILE A 599 -34.41 -42.84 -34.92
C ILE A 599 -34.34 -41.33 -35.16
N LEU A 600 -35.08 -40.85 -36.16
CA LEU A 600 -35.24 -39.42 -36.43
C LEU A 600 -36.35 -38.91 -35.52
N GLU A 601 -35.97 -38.48 -34.32
CA GLU A 601 -36.91 -38.14 -33.26
C GLU A 601 -37.63 -36.81 -33.54
N THR A 602 -37.06 -35.93 -34.35
CA THR A 602 -37.65 -34.63 -34.68
C THR A 602 -37.82 -34.39 -36.19
N PRO A 603 -38.79 -33.54 -36.59
CA PRO A 603 -38.91 -33.07 -37.98
C PRO A 603 -37.64 -32.36 -38.49
N VAL A 604 -36.84 -31.79 -37.58
CA VAL A 604 -35.56 -31.15 -37.90
C VAL A 604 -34.53 -32.20 -38.31
N ASP A 605 -34.46 -33.33 -37.60
CA ASP A 605 -33.56 -34.44 -37.96
C ASP A 605 -33.93 -35.03 -39.32
N GLN A 606 -35.23 -35.16 -39.61
CA GLN A 606 -35.71 -35.60 -40.91
C GLN A 606 -35.31 -34.62 -42.02
N TYR A 607 -35.39 -33.32 -41.76
CA TYR A 607 -34.97 -32.27 -42.70
C TYR A 607 -33.46 -32.27 -42.93
N ILE A 608 -32.66 -32.35 -41.86
CA ILE A 608 -31.19 -32.41 -41.93
C ILE A 608 -30.75 -33.65 -42.72
N GLN A 609 -31.27 -34.82 -42.37
CA GLN A 609 -30.94 -36.07 -43.05
C GLN A 609 -31.40 -36.05 -44.52
N SER A 610 -32.60 -35.53 -44.82
CA SER A 610 -33.09 -35.44 -46.20
C SER A 610 -32.22 -34.52 -47.06
N ASN A 611 -31.82 -33.36 -46.55
CA ASN A 611 -30.91 -32.46 -47.27
C ASN A 611 -29.53 -33.07 -47.46
N TYR A 612 -29.00 -33.75 -46.43
CA TYR A 612 -27.71 -34.43 -46.53
C TYR A 612 -27.74 -35.58 -47.56
N LEU A 613 -28.80 -36.40 -47.56
CA LEU A 613 -29.01 -37.46 -48.54
C LEU A 613 -29.17 -36.92 -49.95
N ILE A 614 -29.86 -35.79 -50.14
CA ILE A 614 -29.98 -35.13 -51.45
C ILE A 614 -28.61 -34.64 -51.93
N PHE A 615 -27.81 -34.01 -51.07
CA PHE A 615 -26.51 -33.45 -51.42
C PHE A 615 -25.46 -34.54 -51.71
N THR A 616 -25.35 -35.56 -50.86
CA THR A 616 -24.43 -36.69 -51.05
C THR A 616 -24.82 -37.57 -52.24
N SER A 617 -26.13 -37.76 -52.49
CA SER A 617 -26.60 -38.44 -53.70
C SER A 617 -26.28 -37.65 -54.95
N PHE A 618 -26.38 -36.32 -54.92
CA PHE A 618 -26.05 -35.46 -56.06
C PHE A 618 -24.54 -35.41 -56.32
N VAL A 619 -23.70 -35.29 -55.28
CA VAL A 619 -22.23 -35.28 -55.40
C VAL A 619 -21.68 -36.66 -55.80
N ARG A 620 -22.16 -37.76 -55.23
CA ARG A 620 -21.79 -39.13 -55.69
C ARG A 620 -22.28 -39.41 -57.10
N PHE A 621 -23.44 -38.87 -57.51
CA PHE A 621 -23.88 -38.97 -58.89
C PHE A 621 -22.96 -38.17 -59.82
N HIS A 622 -22.53 -36.97 -59.41
CA HIS A 622 -21.65 -36.13 -60.23
C HIS A 622 -20.20 -36.62 -60.30
N SER A 623 -19.61 -37.14 -59.21
CA SER A 623 -18.25 -37.70 -59.22
C SER A 623 -18.17 -38.98 -60.06
N ASN A 624 -19.15 -39.88 -59.92
CA ASN A 624 -19.27 -41.07 -60.77
C ASN A 624 -19.56 -40.72 -62.23
N PHE A 625 -20.20 -39.58 -62.50
CA PHE A 625 -20.45 -39.10 -63.86
C PHE A 625 -19.21 -38.42 -64.47
N CYS A 626 -18.37 -37.77 -63.67
CA CYS A 626 -17.13 -37.16 -64.13
C CYS A 626 -15.99 -38.19 -64.30
N GLU A 627 -15.82 -39.16 -63.39
CA GLU A 627 -14.83 -40.24 -63.55
C GLU A 627 -15.16 -41.19 -64.72
N LYS A 628 -16.43 -41.30 -65.10
CA LYS A 628 -16.85 -42.08 -66.29
C LYS A 628 -16.81 -41.29 -67.60
N ASN A 629 -16.52 -40.00 -67.58
CA ASN A 629 -16.50 -39.14 -68.78
C ASN A 629 -15.18 -38.38 -69.01
N VAL A 630 -14.11 -38.70 -68.28
CA VAL A 630 -12.75 -38.35 -68.70
C VAL A 630 -12.21 -39.53 -69.52
N TYR A 631 -12.30 -39.39 -70.84
CA TYR A 631 -11.57 -40.17 -71.84
C TYR A 631 -10.08 -39.82 -71.85
#